data_AF-A0A937XIY8-F1
#
_entry.id   AF-A0A937XIY8-F1
#
_cell.length_a   1.000
_cell.length_b   1.000
_cell.length_c   1.000
_cell.angle_alpha   90.00
_cell.angle_beta   90.00
_cell.angle_gamma   90.00
#
_symmetry.space_group_name_H-M   'P 1'
#
loop_
_entity.id
_entity.type
_entity.pdbx_description
1 polymer ?
#
loop_
_entity_poly.entity_id
_entity_poly.type
_entity_poly.pdbx_seq_one_letter_code
_entity_poly.pdbx_strand_id
1 'polypeptide(L)'
;MSSIRRKQTFGSMAVARFSPPLGENVPKAINVGLTFEDALKLHLGLGQLLGHLNSYDRSTKAGKRSAVNVCVYTQAKRITINEGHL
;
A
#
# COMPACT_ATOMS: atom_id res chain seq x y z
N MET A 1 4.13 21.98 22.49
CA MET A 1 3.18 21.74 21.38
C MET A 1 3.18 20.25 21.08
N SER A 2 2.08 19.55 21.36
CA SER A 2 1.95 18.12 20.97
C SER A 2 1.75 18.06 19.47
N SER A 3 2.74 17.55 18.72
CA SER A 3 2.63 17.41 17.27
C SER A 3 1.55 16.38 16.94
N ILE A 4 0.51 16.78 16.21
CA ILE A 4 -0.52 15.86 15.70
C ILE A 4 0.19 14.79 14.86
N ARG A 5 0.14 13.53 15.29
CA ARG A 5 0.71 12.41 14.53
C ARG A 5 -0.04 12.27 13.21
N ARG A 6 0.65 12.47 12.09
CA ARG A 6 0.06 12.26 10.76
C ARG A 6 -0.09 10.76 10.51
N LYS A 7 -1.24 10.38 9.98
CA LYS A 7 -1.57 9.01 9.61
C LYS A 7 -0.66 8.58 8.44
N GLN A 8 0.20 7.59 8.65
CA GLN A 8 1.11 7.10 7.60
C GLN A 8 0.49 5.97 6.76
N THR A 9 -0.58 5.35 7.25
CA THR A 9 -1.27 4.23 6.59
C THR A 9 -2.64 4.67 6.10
N PHE A 10 -2.90 4.50 4.81
CA PHE A 10 -4.12 4.92 4.13
C PHE A 10 -5.10 3.76 3.91
N GLY A 11 -4.68 2.51 4.16
CA GLY A 11 -5.58 1.36 4.17
C GLY A 11 -4.89 0.06 4.56
N SER A 12 -5.68 -0.91 5.04
CA SER A 12 -5.25 -2.30 5.24
C SER A 12 -6.38 -3.25 4.85
N MET A 13 -6.04 -4.38 4.26
CA MET A 13 -6.98 -5.36 3.71
C MET A 13 -6.37 -6.76 3.76
N ALA A 14 -7.23 -7.78 3.85
CA ALA A 14 -6.80 -9.16 3.88
C ALA A 14 -6.51 -9.70 2.47
N VAL A 15 -5.57 -10.63 2.38
CA VAL A 15 -5.31 -11.43 1.18
C VAL A 15 -6.06 -12.75 1.31
N ALA A 16 -6.97 -13.02 0.37
CA ALA A 16 -7.72 -14.27 0.36
C ALA A 16 -6.81 -15.47 0.00
N ARG A 17 -5.94 -15.29 -1.01
CA ARG A 17 -4.98 -16.34 -1.42
C ARG A 17 -3.76 -15.76 -2.14
N PHE A 18 -2.65 -16.49 -2.05
CA PHE A 18 -1.52 -16.34 -2.96
C PHE A 18 -1.53 -17.49 -3.96
N SER A 19 -1.21 -17.20 -5.23
CA SER A 19 -1.05 -18.24 -6.26
C SER A 19 0.16 -17.96 -7.15
N PRO A 20 1.16 -18.86 -7.25
CA PRO A 20 1.20 -20.16 -6.57
C PRO A 20 1.31 -20.02 -5.04
N PRO A 21 1.00 -21.08 -4.26
CA PRO A 21 1.23 -21.09 -2.83
C PRO A 21 2.69 -20.71 -2.51
N LEU A 22 2.87 -19.92 -1.47
CA LEU A 22 4.21 -19.50 -1.04
C LEU A 22 4.90 -20.69 -0.37
N GLY A 23 6.02 -21.12 -0.94
CA GLY A 23 6.89 -22.17 -0.39
C GLY A 23 8.26 -21.61 0.00
N GLU A 24 9.24 -22.50 0.18
CA GLU A 24 10.62 -22.11 0.52
C GLU A 24 11.30 -21.26 -0.58
N ASN A 25 10.92 -21.50 -1.84
CA ASN A 25 11.38 -20.69 -2.97
C ASN A 25 10.36 -19.59 -3.28
N VAL A 26 10.80 -18.33 -3.27
CA VAL A 26 9.95 -17.20 -3.67
C VAL A 26 9.68 -17.28 -5.17
N PRO A 27 8.40 -17.40 -5.60
CA PRO A 27 8.07 -17.43 -7.01
C PRO A 27 8.48 -16.12 -7.70
N LYS A 28 8.93 -16.17 -8.96
CA LYS A 28 9.26 -14.98 -9.75
C LYS A 28 8.09 -14.00 -9.90
N ALA A 29 6.86 -14.53 -9.85
CA ALA A 29 5.64 -13.77 -9.85
C ALA A 29 4.63 -14.44 -8.91
N ILE A 30 3.87 -13.62 -8.17
CA ILE A 30 2.81 -14.08 -7.28
C ILE A 30 1.51 -13.36 -7.63
N ASN A 31 0.43 -14.12 -7.75
CA ASN A 31 -0.91 -13.57 -7.80
C ASN A 31 -1.40 -13.34 -6.36
N VAL A 32 -2.01 -12.18 -6.13
CA VAL A 32 -2.64 -11.83 -4.86
C VAL A 32 -4.15 -11.79 -5.07
N GLY A 33 -4.84 -12.83 -4.63
CA GLY A 33 -6.29 -12.90 -4.71
C GLY A 33 -6.93 -12.12 -3.56
N LEU A 34 -7.83 -11.22 -3.89
CA LEU A 34 -8.62 -10.43 -2.95
C LEU A 34 -10.10 -10.77 -3.10
N THR A 35 -10.87 -10.64 -2.01
CA THR A 35 -12.33 -10.58 -2.10
C THR A 35 -12.74 -9.27 -2.77
N PHE A 36 -13.98 -9.18 -3.26
CA PHE A 36 -14.51 -7.92 -3.80
C PHE A 36 -14.39 -6.77 -2.78
N GLU A 37 -14.74 -7.00 -1.52
CA GLU A 37 -14.66 -5.99 -0.47
C GLU A 37 -13.23 -5.54 -0.19
N ASP A 38 -12.27 -6.47 -0.11
CA ASP A 38 -10.87 -6.12 0.12
C ASP A 38 -10.23 -5.45 -1.09
N ALA A 39 -10.65 -5.80 -2.31
CA ALA A 39 -10.27 -5.08 -3.52
C ALA A 39 -10.84 -3.65 -3.54
N LEU A 40 -12.07 -3.46 -3.08
CA LEU A 40 -12.66 -2.12 -2.94
C LEU A 40 -11.91 -1.27 -1.90
N LYS A 41 -11.52 -1.86 -0.76
CA LYS A 41 -10.67 -1.19 0.24
C LYS A 41 -9.32 -0.79 -0.34
N LEU A 42 -8.69 -1.66 -1.14
CA LEU A 42 -7.44 -1.36 -1.84
C LEU A 42 -7.61 -0.15 -2.76
N HIS A 43 -8.64 -0.16 -3.60
CA HIS A 43 -8.94 0.95 -4.51
C HIS A 43 -9.11 2.28 -3.77
N LEU A 44 -9.94 2.30 -2.73
CA LEU A 44 -10.21 3.51 -1.94
C LEU A 44 -8.95 4.02 -1.23
N GLY A 45 -8.17 3.13 -0.61
CA GLY A 45 -6.94 3.51 0.09
C GLY A 45 -5.87 4.07 -0.85
N LEU A 46 -5.74 3.52 -2.06
CA LEU A 46 -4.85 4.05 -3.10
C LEU A 46 -5.31 5.44 -3.55
N GLY A 47 -6.61 5.61 -3.81
CA GLY A 47 -7.18 6.91 -4.19
C GLY A 47 -6.95 7.98 -3.12
N GLN A 48 -7.16 7.64 -1.85
CA GLN A 48 -6.92 8.56 -0.73
C GLN A 48 -5.45 9.00 -0.63
N LEU A 49 -4.50 8.07 -0.73
CA LEU A 49 -3.08 8.41 -0.68
C LEU A 49 -2.65 9.21 -1.91
N LEU A 50 -3.10 8.86 -3.10
CA LEU A 50 -2.79 9.63 -4.31
C LEU A 50 -3.35 11.05 -4.23
N GLY A 51 -4.57 11.22 -3.71
CA GLY A 51 -5.15 12.53 -3.42
C GLY A 51 -4.31 13.33 -2.43
N HIS A 52 -3.78 12.68 -1.39
CA HIS A 52 -2.87 13.30 -0.43
C HIS A 52 -1.55 13.75 -1.08
N LEU A 53 -0.89 12.85 -1.83
CA LEU A 53 0.37 13.17 -2.53
C LEU A 53 0.19 14.26 -3.58
N ASN A 54 -1.00 14.37 -4.17
CA ASN A 54 -1.30 15.43 -5.14
C ASN A 54 -1.26 16.84 -4.52
N SER A 55 -1.38 16.97 -3.19
CA SER A 55 -1.24 18.25 -2.49
C SER A 55 0.22 18.71 -2.35
N TYR A 56 1.20 17.85 -2.65
CA TYR A 56 2.62 18.18 -2.48
C TYR A 56 3.16 18.99 -3.65
N ASP A 57 4.12 19.87 -3.34
CA ASP A 57 4.83 20.65 -4.36
C ASP A 57 5.79 19.75 -5.16
N ARG A 58 5.36 19.42 -6.38
CA ARG A 58 6.10 18.60 -7.34
C ARG A 58 7.30 19.31 -7.98
N SER A 59 7.54 20.60 -7.70
CA SER A 59 8.76 21.30 -8.13
C SER A 59 9.96 20.91 -7.26
N THR A 60 9.72 20.54 -6.00
CA THR A 60 10.76 20.19 -5.02
C THR A 60 11.26 18.76 -5.17
N LYS A 61 12.50 18.49 -4.74
CA LYS A 61 13.06 17.13 -4.68
C LYS A 61 12.22 16.21 -3.79
N ALA A 62 11.72 16.71 -2.67
CA ALA A 62 10.90 15.95 -1.73
C ALA A 62 9.54 15.55 -2.34
N GLY A 63 8.85 16.50 -2.97
CA GLY A 63 7.58 16.22 -3.63
C GLY A 63 7.72 15.23 -4.79
N LYS A 64 8.76 15.38 -5.63
CA LYS A 64 9.04 14.44 -6.74
C LYS A 64 9.35 13.01 -6.27
N ARG A 65 9.92 12.86 -5.08
CA ARG A 65 10.30 11.55 -4.51
C ARG A 65 9.18 10.92 -3.69
N SER A 66 8.09 11.64 -3.42
CA SER A 66 6.96 11.10 -2.67
C SER A 66 6.21 10.06 -3.50
N ALA A 67 5.89 8.92 -2.90
CA ALA A 67 5.39 7.75 -3.61
C ALA A 67 4.35 6.97 -2.80
N VAL A 68 3.60 6.13 -3.50
CA VAL A 68 2.75 5.11 -2.90
C VAL A 68 3.59 3.88 -2.58
N ASN A 69 3.58 3.44 -1.33
CA ASN A 69 4.19 2.18 -0.89
C ASN A 69 3.09 1.15 -0.58
N VAL A 70 3.00 0.11 -1.41
CA VAL A 70 2.11 -1.03 -1.18
C VAL A 70 2.95 -2.18 -0.61
N CYS A 71 2.74 -2.45 0.68
CA CYS A 71 3.42 -3.55 1.36
C CYS A 71 2.50 -4.77 1.45
N VAL A 72 3.02 -5.94 1.07
CA VAL A 72 2.33 -7.22 1.14
C VAL A 72 3.00 -8.10 2.18
N TYR A 73 2.33 -8.34 3.29
CA TYR A 73 2.74 -9.28 4.33
C TYR A 73 2.27 -10.68 3.94
N THR A 74 3.19 -11.50 3.47
CA THR A 74 2.93 -12.84 2.97
C THR A 74 2.53 -13.83 4.07
N GLN A 75 3.19 -13.78 5.23
CA GLN A 75 2.86 -14.62 6.38
C GLN A 75 1.51 -14.25 7.01
N ALA A 76 1.27 -12.96 7.18
CA ALA A 76 0.03 -12.45 7.78
C ALA A 76 -1.14 -12.31 6.79
N LYS A 77 -0.93 -12.66 5.50
CA LYS A 77 -1.91 -12.50 4.41
C LYS A 77 -2.58 -11.13 4.41
N ARG A 78 -1.77 -10.07 4.39
CA ARG A 78 -2.28 -8.70 4.54
C ARG A 78 -1.58 -7.74 3.60
N ILE A 79 -2.33 -6.76 3.09
CA ILE A 79 -1.78 -5.62 2.37
C ILE A 79 -1.91 -4.37 3.26
N THR A 80 -0.97 -3.45 3.13
CA THR A 80 -1.08 -2.09 3.67
C THR A 80 -0.66 -1.07 2.61
N ILE A 81 -1.35 0.06 2.59
CA ILE A 81 -1.07 1.19 1.70
C ILE A 81 -0.50 2.30 2.57
N ASN A 82 0.74 2.69 2.31
CA ASN A 82 1.45 3.69 3.09
C ASN A 82 2.07 4.74 2.18
N GLU A 83 2.31 5.92 2.72
CA GLU A 83 3.18 6.89 2.07
C GLU A 83 4.64 6.40 2.12
N GLY A 84 5.39 6.62 1.04
CA GLY A 84 6.80 6.26 0.93
C GLY A 84 7.60 7.30 0.16
N HIS A 85 8.90 7.04 0.04
CA HIS A 85 9.84 7.87 -0.70
C HIS A 85 10.78 7.00 -1.55
N LEU A 86 11.00 7.38 -2.81
CA LEU A 86 11.94 6.74 -3.75
C LEU A 86 13.19 7.59 -3.93
#